data_AF-A0A7Y3HRH1-F1
#
_entry.id   AF-A0A7Y3HRH1-F1
#
_cell.length_a   1.000
_cell.length_b   1.000
_cell.length_c   1.000
_cell.angle_alpha   90.00
_cell.angle_beta   90.00
_cell.angle_gamma   90.00
#
_symmetry.space_group_name_H-M   'P 1'
#
loop_
_entity.id
_entity.type
_entity.pdbx_description
1 polymer ?
#
loop_
_entity_poly.entity_id
_entity_poly.type
_entity_poly.pdbx_seq_one_letter_code
_entity_poly.pdbx_strand_id
1 'polypeptide(L)'
;MTQDPNNYWEQLERLEKLIRASEFKAGIVFSFHGLILGFFVDNLDRLRPVYEEGPIFIVLSILWLMSALISIYFCFKCFKPQIESRYASNVFFFQDAVKSYGSQEEYVKELLQVNADENKLFQQLGEQIHAESKIIDEKFRVVQNAIKFFVLSFIFIIISALIWVAQIYMV
;
A
#
# COMPACT_ATOMS: atom_id res chain seq x y z
N MET A 1 2.12 -12.19 36.58
CA MET A 1 2.12 -10.80 36.07
C MET A 1 0.75 -10.57 35.49
N THR A 2 -0.05 -9.68 36.07
CA THR A 2 -1.36 -9.29 35.53
C THR A 2 -1.11 -8.53 34.23
N GLN A 3 -1.56 -9.07 33.10
CA GLN A 3 -1.47 -8.36 31.83
C GLN A 3 -2.63 -7.37 31.74
N ASP A 4 -2.40 -6.20 31.14
CA ASP A 4 -3.43 -5.18 30.92
C ASP A 4 -3.93 -5.29 29.47
N PRO A 5 -5.23 -5.60 29.24
CA PRO A 5 -5.81 -5.63 27.91
C PRO A 5 -5.62 -4.33 27.13
N ASN A 6 -5.55 -3.17 27.80
CA ASN A 6 -5.36 -1.88 27.16
C ASN A 6 -4.05 -1.83 26.34
N ASN A 7 -2.98 -2.49 26.80
CA ASN A 7 -1.74 -2.57 26.04
C ASN A 7 -1.93 -3.24 24.67
N TYR A 8 -2.80 -4.25 24.58
CA TYR A 8 -3.08 -4.96 23.34
C TYR A 8 -3.92 -4.10 22.39
N TRP A 9 -4.93 -3.41 22.93
CA TRP A 9 -5.76 -2.48 22.18
C TRP A 9 -4.95 -1.31 21.60
N GLU A 10 -4.04 -0.74 22.39
CA GLU A 10 -3.12 0.31 21.93
C GLU A 10 -2.20 -0.21 20.80
N GLN A 11 -1.76 -1.47 20.86
CA GLN A 11 -1.01 -2.05 19.75
C GLN A 11 -1.88 -2.19 18.49
N LEU A 12 -3.10 -2.69 18.59
CA LEU A 12 -4.02 -2.78 17.45
C LEU A 12 -4.28 -1.40 16.82
N GLU A 13 -4.50 -0.36 17.65
CA GLU A 13 -4.65 1.01 17.14
C GLU A 13 -3.37 1.52 16.45
N ARG A 14 -2.19 1.19 16.98
CA ARG A 14 -0.90 1.50 16.33
C ARG A 14 -0.79 0.80 14.98
N LEU A 15 -1.18 -0.46 14.90
CA LEU A 15 -1.18 -1.25 13.66
C LEU A 15 -2.12 -0.63 12.62
N GLU A 16 -3.34 -0.26 13.00
CA GLU A 16 -4.28 0.46 12.14
C GLU A 16 -3.68 1.76 11.58
N LYS A 17 -3.03 2.57 12.42
CA LYS A 17 -2.34 3.80 12.00
C LYS A 17 -1.25 3.52 10.96
N LEU A 18 -0.50 2.43 11.12
CA LEU A 18 0.54 2.01 10.17
C LEU A 18 -0.06 1.56 8.83
N ILE A 19 -1.18 0.84 8.83
CA ILE A 19 -1.93 0.48 7.61
C ILE A 19 -2.33 1.76 6.87
N ARG A 20 -3.01 2.68 7.54
CA ARG A 20 -3.45 3.96 6.94
C ARG A 20 -2.28 4.78 6.41
N ALA A 21 -1.15 4.82 7.13
CA ALA A 21 0.04 5.53 6.68
C ALA A 21 0.64 4.93 5.39
N SER A 22 0.63 3.60 5.25
CA SER A 22 1.11 2.93 4.04
C SER A 22 0.21 3.22 2.83
N GLU A 23 -1.11 3.19 3.03
CA GLU A 23 -2.09 3.52 1.99
C GLU A 23 -2.02 5.00 1.60
N PHE A 24 -1.84 5.90 2.56
CA PHE A 24 -1.66 7.32 2.30
C PHE A 24 -0.43 7.59 1.41
N LYS A 25 0.71 6.95 1.70
CA LYS A 25 1.92 7.04 0.87
C LYS A 25 1.68 6.53 -0.55
N ALA A 26 1.01 5.38 -0.70
CA ALA A 26 0.64 4.85 -2.01
C ALA A 26 -0.32 5.79 -2.77
N GLY A 27 -1.25 6.44 -2.06
CA GLY A 27 -2.15 7.47 -2.58
C GLY A 27 -1.40 8.65 -3.16
N ILE A 28 -0.43 9.20 -2.41
CA ILE A 28 0.43 10.29 -2.88
C ILE A 28 1.18 9.89 -4.16
N VAL A 29 1.85 8.73 -4.16
CA VAL A 29 2.59 8.25 -5.34
C VAL A 29 1.68 8.08 -6.55
N PHE A 30 0.48 7.53 -6.35
CA PHE A 30 -0.52 7.38 -7.41
C PHE A 30 -0.97 8.74 -7.97
N SER A 31 -1.22 9.73 -7.11
CA SER A 31 -1.57 11.09 -7.54
C SER A 31 -0.46 11.75 -8.36
N PHE A 32 0.81 11.59 -7.97
CA PHE A 32 1.94 12.10 -8.77
C PHE A 32 2.02 11.45 -10.15
N HIS A 33 1.80 10.13 -10.25
CA HIS A 33 1.71 9.47 -11.57
C HIS A 33 0.58 10.06 -12.41
N GLY A 34 -0.60 10.29 -11.82
CA GLY A 34 -1.71 10.94 -12.50
C GLY A 34 -1.35 12.32 -13.06
N LEU A 35 -0.62 13.14 -12.28
CA LEU A 35 -0.15 14.45 -12.73
C LEU A 35 0.85 14.35 -13.88
N ILE A 36 1.86 13.47 -13.77
CA ILE A 36 2.91 13.33 -14.78
C ILE A 36 2.33 12.76 -16.07
N LEU A 37 1.48 11.73 -15.99
CA LEU A 37 0.82 11.14 -17.16
C LEU A 37 -0.15 12.13 -17.81
N GLY A 38 -0.93 12.88 -17.02
CA GLY A 38 -1.80 13.93 -17.54
C GLY A 38 -1.02 14.99 -18.30
N PHE A 39 0.05 15.53 -17.69
CA PHE A 39 0.95 16.49 -18.33
C PHE A 39 1.56 15.94 -19.63
N PHE A 40 1.95 14.66 -19.64
CA PHE A 40 2.50 14.02 -20.84
C PHE A 40 1.48 13.94 -21.97
N VAL A 41 0.26 13.49 -21.67
CA VAL A 41 -0.83 13.37 -22.66
C VAL A 41 -1.21 14.74 -23.21
N ASP A 42 -1.33 15.75 -22.35
CA ASP A 42 -1.68 17.12 -22.75
C ASP A 42 -0.63 17.78 -23.66
N ASN A 43 0.62 17.30 -23.61
CA ASN A 43 1.74 17.86 -24.39
C ASN A 43 2.29 16.89 -25.44
N LEU A 44 1.58 15.81 -25.76
CA LEU A 44 2.09 14.75 -26.65
C LEU A 44 2.55 15.28 -28.01
N ASP A 45 1.75 16.16 -28.64
CA ASP A 45 2.09 16.76 -29.94
C ASP A 45 3.34 17.65 -29.87
N ARG A 46 3.54 18.35 -28.75
CA ARG A 46 4.71 19.21 -28.53
C ARG A 46 5.97 18.41 -28.24
N LEU A 47 5.83 17.23 -27.64
CA LEU A 47 6.93 16.33 -27.34
C LEU A 47 7.33 15.47 -28.55
N ARG A 48 6.49 15.40 -29.59
CA ARG A 48 6.76 14.64 -30.82
C ARG A 48 8.14 14.89 -31.44
N PRO A 49 8.61 16.15 -31.61
CA PRO A 49 9.93 16.40 -32.21
C PRO A 49 11.08 15.78 -31.39
N VAL A 50 10.98 15.79 -30.06
CA VAL A 50 11.97 15.21 -29.14
C VAL A 50 12.09 13.69 -29.33
N TYR A 51 11.01 13.02 -29.72
CA TYR A 51 11.03 11.59 -30.02
C TYR A 51 11.55 11.27 -31.42
N GLU A 52 11.48 12.22 -32.34
CA GLU A 52 12.04 12.10 -33.69
C GLU A 52 13.57 12.38 -33.71
N GLU A 53 14.14 12.94 -32.63
CA GLU A 53 15.58 13.25 -32.48
C GLU A 53 16.50 12.01 -32.38
N GLY A 54 16.00 10.84 -31.95
CA GLY A 54 16.81 9.61 -31.98
C GLY A 54 16.31 8.45 -31.11
N PRO A 55 16.85 7.23 -31.32
CA PRO A 55 16.39 6.01 -30.65
C PRO A 55 16.57 6.03 -29.12
N ILE A 56 17.46 6.86 -28.59
CA ILE A 56 17.71 6.97 -27.14
C ILE A 56 16.50 7.50 -26.36
N PHE A 57 15.79 8.51 -26.90
CA PHE A 57 14.60 9.08 -26.26
C PHE A 57 13.44 8.08 -26.25
N ILE A 58 13.30 7.29 -27.33
CA ILE A 58 12.29 6.22 -27.40
C ILE A 58 12.54 5.18 -26.31
N VAL A 59 13.80 4.73 -26.15
CA VAL A 59 14.16 3.74 -25.12
C VAL A 59 13.90 4.30 -23.72
N LEU A 60 14.33 5.53 -23.43
CA LEU A 60 14.11 6.16 -22.12
C LEU A 60 12.63 6.34 -21.80
N SER A 61 11.80 6.71 -22.78
CA SER A 61 10.35 6.81 -22.59
C SER A 61 9.69 5.47 -22.33
N ILE A 62 10.11 4.40 -23.00
CA ILE A 62 9.61 3.04 -22.71
C ILE A 62 9.99 2.63 -21.29
N LEU A 63 11.24 2.87 -20.87
CA LEU A 63 11.71 2.54 -19.53
C LEU A 63 10.97 3.35 -18.45
N TRP A 64 10.74 4.64 -18.69
CA TRP A 64 9.91 5.50 -17.85
C TRP A 64 8.50 4.92 -17.70
N LEU A 65 7.82 4.66 -18.82
CA LEU A 65 6.43 4.21 -18.82
C LEU A 65 6.29 2.85 -18.13
N MET A 66 7.18 1.91 -18.42
CA MET A 66 7.20 0.60 -17.75
C MET A 66 7.40 0.74 -16.23
N SER A 67 8.32 1.60 -15.81
CA SER A 67 8.55 1.86 -14.38
C SER A 67 7.34 2.51 -13.71
N ALA A 68 6.69 3.46 -14.39
CA ALA A 68 5.47 4.10 -13.91
C ALA A 68 4.32 3.09 -13.76
N LEU A 69 4.09 2.25 -14.76
CA LEU A 69 3.05 1.20 -14.71
C LEU A 69 3.30 0.18 -13.59
N ILE A 70 4.55 -0.25 -13.40
CA ILE A 70 4.92 -1.15 -12.28
C ILE A 70 4.66 -0.47 -10.93
N SER A 71 5.02 0.81 -10.80
CA SER A 71 4.74 1.59 -9.59
C SER A 71 3.24 1.68 -9.30
N ILE A 72 2.42 1.99 -10.32
CA ILE A 72 0.96 2.08 -10.21
C ILE A 72 0.36 0.74 -9.80
N TYR A 73 0.84 -0.37 -10.37
CA TYR A 73 0.44 -1.71 -9.97
C TYR A 73 0.66 -1.95 -8.46
N PHE A 74 1.82 -1.56 -7.93
CA PHE A 74 2.08 -1.69 -6.49
C PHE A 74 1.20 -0.75 -5.65
N CYS A 75 0.87 0.46 -6.12
CA CYS A 75 -0.11 1.31 -5.42
C CYS A 75 -1.47 0.59 -5.27
N PHE A 76 -2.01 0.03 -6.37
CA PHE A 76 -3.27 -0.72 -6.32
C PHE A 76 -3.19 -1.96 -5.42
N LYS A 77 -2.06 -2.67 -5.47
CA LYS A 77 -1.83 -3.80 -4.56
C LYS A 77 -1.82 -3.36 -3.09
N CYS A 78 -1.34 -2.15 -2.78
CA CYS A 78 -1.36 -1.58 -1.43
C CYS A 78 -2.78 -1.24 -0.98
N PHE A 79 -3.64 -0.72 -1.87
CA PHE A 79 -5.03 -0.36 -1.57
C PHE A 79 -5.95 -1.56 -1.43
N LYS A 80 -5.61 -2.68 -2.06
CA LYS A 80 -6.43 -3.89 -2.02
C LYS A 80 -6.67 -4.31 -0.57
N PRO A 81 -7.93 -4.56 -0.15
CA PRO A 81 -8.22 -5.13 1.15
C PRO A 81 -7.51 -6.47 1.32
N GLN A 82 -6.74 -6.60 2.40
CA GLN A 82 -6.06 -7.82 2.78
C GLN A 82 -6.70 -8.35 4.04
N ILE A 83 -7.05 -9.63 4.02
CA ILE A 83 -7.71 -10.32 5.12
C ILE A 83 -6.95 -11.61 5.37
N GLU A 84 -6.53 -11.81 6.62
CA GLU A 84 -5.91 -13.05 7.06
C GLU A 84 -6.98 -13.90 7.77
N SER A 85 -7.31 -15.07 7.20
CA SER A 85 -8.41 -15.94 7.66
C SER A 85 -7.93 -17.28 8.22
N ARG A 86 -6.62 -17.42 8.47
CA ARG A 86 -6.01 -18.67 8.95
C ARG A 86 -6.15 -18.91 10.46
N TYR A 87 -6.83 -18.02 11.18
CA TYR A 87 -7.02 -18.15 12.63
C TYR A 87 -8.35 -18.83 12.94
N ALA A 88 -8.46 -19.38 14.15
CA ALA A 88 -9.74 -19.80 14.69
C ALA A 88 -10.67 -18.58 14.84
N SER A 89 -11.98 -18.82 14.90
CA SER A 89 -12.96 -17.76 15.07
C SER A 89 -12.61 -16.89 16.28
N ASN A 90 -12.55 -15.58 16.05
CA ASN A 90 -12.11 -14.60 17.03
C ASN A 90 -13.19 -13.54 17.24
N VAL A 91 -13.61 -13.29 18.49
CA VAL A 91 -14.76 -12.39 18.77
C VAL A 91 -14.45 -10.95 18.40
N PHE A 92 -13.16 -10.58 18.31
CA PHE A 92 -12.73 -9.24 17.91
C PHE A 92 -12.54 -9.09 16.41
N PHE A 93 -12.53 -10.19 15.64
CA PHE A 93 -12.43 -10.12 14.19
C PHE A 93 -13.80 -9.84 13.57
N PHE A 94 -13.89 -8.76 12.80
CA PHE A 94 -15.17 -8.27 12.27
C PHE A 94 -15.92 -9.29 11.40
N GLN A 95 -15.22 -10.14 10.64
CA GLN A 95 -15.92 -11.15 9.83
C GLN A 95 -16.45 -12.29 10.68
N ASP A 96 -15.71 -12.69 11.71
CA ASP A 96 -16.13 -13.75 12.61
C ASP A 96 -17.31 -13.32 13.46
N ALA A 97 -17.31 -12.08 13.94
CA ALA A 97 -18.44 -11.48 14.65
C ALA A 97 -19.76 -11.59 13.86
N VAL A 98 -19.69 -11.58 12.53
CA VAL A 98 -20.87 -11.69 11.64
C VAL A 98 -21.14 -13.11 11.18
N LYS A 99 -20.11 -13.95 10.97
CA LYS A 99 -20.24 -15.23 10.26
C LYS A 99 -20.06 -16.47 11.12
N SER A 100 -19.42 -16.34 12.29
CA SER A 100 -18.86 -17.49 13.00
C SER A 100 -19.60 -17.84 14.30
N TYR A 101 -20.50 -16.97 14.78
CA TYR A 101 -21.15 -17.13 16.10
C TYR A 101 -22.67 -17.28 16.07
N GLY A 102 -23.28 -17.46 14.90
CA GLY A 102 -24.73 -17.67 14.77
C GLY A 102 -25.54 -16.37 14.91
N SER A 103 -26.36 -16.24 15.97
CA SER A 103 -27.18 -15.04 16.21
C SER A 103 -26.41 -13.91 16.92
N GLN A 104 -27.00 -12.71 16.94
CA GLN A 104 -26.46 -11.58 17.69
C GLN A 104 -26.33 -11.91 19.19
N GLU A 105 -27.33 -12.57 19.77
CA GLU A 105 -27.33 -12.97 21.18
C GLU A 105 -26.23 -13.99 21.49
N GLU A 106 -26.00 -14.93 20.57
CA GLU A 106 -24.94 -15.94 20.69
C GLU A 106 -23.56 -15.30 20.62
N TYR A 107 -23.34 -14.35 19.70
CA TYR A 107 -22.11 -13.56 19.65
C TYR A 107 -21.87 -12.78 20.95
N VAL A 108 -22.88 -12.06 21.46
CA VAL A 108 -22.75 -11.29 22.71
C VAL A 108 -22.41 -12.22 23.89
N LYS A 109 -23.02 -13.40 23.95
CA LYS A 109 -22.73 -14.40 24.97
C LYS A 109 -21.27 -14.87 24.88
N GLU A 110 -20.76 -15.16 23.68
CA GLU A 110 -19.37 -15.58 23.49
C GLU A 110 -18.38 -14.46 23.83
N LEU A 111 -18.66 -13.22 23.41
CA LEU A 111 -17.85 -12.05 23.74
C LEU A 111 -17.73 -11.85 25.26
N LEU A 112 -18.83 -11.99 26.01
CA LEU A 112 -18.82 -11.91 27.47
C LEU A 112 -18.02 -13.06 28.10
N GLN A 113 -18.08 -14.27 27.53
CA GLN A 113 -17.29 -15.40 28.01
C GLN A 113 -15.80 -15.22 27.76
N VAL A 114 -15.40 -14.70 26.59
CA VAL A 114 -14.00 -14.39 26.28
C VAL A 114 -13.47 -13.31 27.23
N ASN A 115 -14.24 -12.24 27.47
CA ASN A 115 -13.83 -11.18 28.39
C ASN A 115 -13.75 -11.62 29.86
N ALA A 116 -14.49 -12.66 30.26
CA ALA A 116 -14.45 -13.21 31.61
C ALA A 116 -13.26 -14.16 31.84
N ASP A 117 -12.60 -14.64 30.78
CA ASP A 117 -11.45 -15.55 30.84
C ASP A 117 -10.21 -14.84 30.28
N GLU A 118 -9.35 -14.35 31.18
CA GLU A 118 -8.13 -13.61 30.82
C GLU A 118 -7.27 -14.35 29.79
N ASN A 119 -7.14 -15.68 29.89
CA ASN A 119 -6.31 -16.44 28.95
C ASN A 119 -6.89 -16.40 27.54
N LYS A 120 -8.21 -16.58 27.41
CA LYS A 120 -8.90 -16.47 26.12
C LYS A 120 -8.84 -15.06 25.56
N LEU A 121 -9.05 -14.05 26.41
CA LEU A 121 -8.97 -12.65 26.03
C LEU A 121 -7.61 -12.32 25.43
N PHE A 122 -6.52 -12.58 26.16
CA PHE A 122 -5.17 -12.26 25.69
C PHE A 122 -4.74 -13.11 24.49
N GLN A 123 -5.18 -14.36 24.42
CA GLN A 123 -4.95 -15.19 23.24
C GLN A 123 -5.58 -14.57 21.99
N GLN A 124 -6.88 -14.23 22.04
CA GLN A 124 -7.58 -13.68 20.89
C GLN A 124 -7.07 -12.29 20.50
N LEU A 125 -6.69 -11.45 21.46
CA LEU A 125 -6.04 -10.17 21.17
C LEU A 125 -4.66 -10.36 20.52
N GLY A 126 -3.85 -11.30 21.01
CA GLY A 126 -2.56 -11.65 20.41
C GLY A 126 -2.70 -12.18 18.98
N GLU A 127 -3.72 -12.99 18.71
CA GLU A 127 -4.04 -13.48 17.37
C GLU A 127 -4.40 -12.32 16.42
N GLN A 128 -5.21 -11.36 16.86
CA GLN A 128 -5.52 -10.16 16.08
C GLN A 128 -4.27 -9.32 15.78
N ILE A 129 -3.42 -9.08 16.80
CA ILE A 129 -2.16 -8.34 16.62
C ILE A 129 -1.28 -9.01 15.58
N HIS A 130 -1.15 -10.33 15.63
CA HIS A 130 -0.34 -11.09 14.68
C HIS A 130 -0.96 -11.10 13.27
N ALA A 131 -2.29 -11.20 13.16
CA ALA A 131 -3.01 -11.09 11.89
C ALA A 131 -2.78 -9.73 11.23
N GLU A 132 -3.00 -8.63 11.96
CA GLU A 132 -2.79 -7.27 11.46
C GLU A 132 -1.33 -6.97 11.16
N SER A 133 -0.39 -7.49 11.94
CA SER A 133 1.05 -7.35 11.68
C SER A 133 1.45 -7.94 10.33
N LYS A 134 0.87 -9.08 9.91
CA LYS A 134 1.12 -9.65 8.57
C LYS A 134 0.60 -8.76 7.45
N ILE A 135 -0.58 -8.17 7.63
CA ILE A 135 -1.17 -7.22 6.67
C ILE A 135 -0.24 -6.01 6.53
N ILE A 136 0.26 -5.48 7.64
CA ILE A 136 1.18 -4.33 7.65
C ILE A 136 2.49 -4.67 6.96
N ASP A 137 3.13 -5.80 7.27
CA ASP A 137 4.37 -6.21 6.60
C ASP A 137 4.21 -6.24 5.07
N GLU A 138 3.11 -6.85 4.58
CA GLU A 138 2.85 -6.87 3.15
C GLU A 138 2.62 -5.48 2.57
N LYS A 139 1.81 -4.63 3.23
CA LYS A 139 1.54 -3.26 2.75
C LYS A 139 2.81 -2.41 2.72
N PHE A 140 3.67 -2.50 3.74
CA PHE A 140 4.94 -1.77 3.77
C PHE A 140 5.88 -2.23 2.66
N ARG A 141 6.00 -3.55 2.43
CA ARG A 141 6.80 -4.09 1.31
C ARG A 141 6.27 -3.62 -0.04
N VAL A 142 4.95 -3.61 -0.22
CA VAL A 142 4.31 -3.20 -1.47
C VAL A 142 4.47 -1.70 -1.73
N VAL A 143 4.22 -0.84 -0.73
CA VAL A 143 4.38 0.62 -0.90
C VAL A 143 5.83 1.03 -1.12
N GLN A 144 6.80 0.34 -0.49
CA GLN A 144 8.22 0.57 -0.76
C GLN A 144 8.57 0.27 -2.22
N ASN A 145 8.03 -0.81 -2.79
CA ASN A 145 8.22 -1.10 -4.20
C ASN A 145 7.55 -0.04 -5.09
N ALA A 146 6.35 0.42 -4.76
CA ALA A 146 5.73 1.53 -5.48
C ALA A 146 6.64 2.76 -5.51
N ILE A 147 7.15 3.20 -4.35
CA ILE A 147 8.06 4.35 -4.24
C ILE A 147 9.34 4.12 -5.05
N LYS A 148 9.94 2.93 -4.97
CA LYS A 148 11.17 2.59 -5.71
C LYS A 148 10.98 2.75 -7.23
N PHE A 149 9.90 2.20 -7.77
CA PHE A 149 9.61 2.30 -9.21
C PHE A 149 9.15 3.70 -9.62
N PHE A 150 8.49 4.45 -8.73
CA PHE A 150 8.22 5.87 -8.94
C PHE A 150 9.52 6.68 -9.09
N VAL A 151 10.47 6.53 -8.16
CA VAL A 151 11.78 7.20 -8.23
C VAL A 151 12.52 6.79 -9.51
N LEU A 152 12.52 5.51 -9.86
CA LEU A 152 13.14 5.02 -11.09
C LEU A 152 12.51 5.65 -12.34
N SER A 153 11.18 5.77 -12.39
CA SER A 153 10.49 6.45 -13.48
C SER A 153 10.93 7.92 -13.59
N PHE A 154 11.06 8.61 -12.46
CA PHE A 154 11.49 10.00 -12.43
C PHE A 154 12.94 10.19 -12.90
N ILE A 155 13.83 9.24 -12.57
CA ILE A 155 15.22 9.23 -13.06
C ILE A 155 15.25 9.19 -14.59
N PHE A 156 14.43 8.36 -15.23
CA PHE A 156 14.38 8.31 -16.70
C PHE A 156 13.93 9.63 -17.32
N ILE A 157 12.94 10.31 -16.72
CA ILE A 157 12.53 11.67 -17.16
C ILE A 157 13.71 12.66 -17.03
N ILE A 158 14.40 12.67 -15.89
CA ILE A 158 15.52 13.58 -15.65
C ILE A 158 16.64 13.34 -16.66
N ILE A 159 17.00 12.07 -16.92
CA ILE A 159 18.04 11.72 -17.88
C ILE A 159 17.64 12.20 -19.29
N SER A 160 16.40 11.96 -19.72
CA SER A 160 15.90 12.47 -20.99
C SER A 160 16.04 13.99 -21.08
N ALA A 161 15.62 14.72 -20.05
CA ALA A 161 15.73 16.18 -20.01
C ALA A 161 17.18 16.66 -20.09
N LEU A 162 18.11 16.02 -19.37
CA LEU A 162 19.53 16.37 -19.39
C LEU A 162 20.17 16.13 -20.77
N ILE A 163 19.85 15.02 -21.42
CA ILE A 163 20.33 14.71 -22.78
C ILE A 163 19.82 15.77 -23.77
N TRP A 164 18.54 16.08 -23.71
CA TRP A 164 17.91 17.08 -24.57
C TRP A 164 18.55 18.47 -24.39
N VAL A 165 18.74 18.91 -23.14
CA VAL A 165 19.44 20.17 -22.84
C VAL A 165 20.88 20.14 -23.37
N ALA A 166 21.61 19.05 -23.17
CA ALA A 166 22.98 18.93 -23.63
C ALA A 166 23.09 19.01 -25.16
N GLN A 167 22.13 18.46 -25.90
CA GLN A 167 22.06 18.57 -27.36
C GLN A 167 21.82 20.01 -27.83
N ILE A 168 20.98 20.77 -27.14
CA ILE A 168 20.74 22.19 -27.46
C ILE A 168 22.01 23.03 -27.32
N TYR A 169 22.84 22.78 -26.30
CA TYR A 169 24.04 23.57 -26.03
C TYR A 169 25.31 23.08 -26.76
N MET A 170 25.29 21.87 -27.34
CA MET A 170 26.39 21.33 -28.15
C MET A 170 26.23 21.60 -29.66
N VAL A 171 25.12 22.23 -30.07
CA VAL A 171 24.85 22.75 -31.42
C VAL A 171 25.09 24.25 -31.45
#